data_AF-A0A1N6M5W8-F1
#
_entry.id   AF-A0A1N6M5W8-F1
#
_cell.length_a   1.000
_cell.length_b   1.000
_cell.length_c   1.000
_cell.angle_alpha   90.00
_cell.angle_beta   90.00
_cell.angle_gamma   90.00
#
_symmetry.space_group_name_H-M   'P 1'
#
loop_
_entity.id
_entity.type
_entity.pdbx_description
1 polymer ?
#
loop_
_entity_poly.entity_id
_entity_poly.type
_entity_poly.pdbx_seq_one_letter_code
_entity_poly.pdbx_strand_id
1 'polypeptide(L)' 'MTDFTRQDKQLIKHVMQFGGKSKEAAIEYLNHYCGNWQGTPLPKAKRIQSRATDTDDE' A
#
# COMPACT_ATOMS: atom_id res chain seq x y z
N MET A 1 3.31 14.22 18.86
CA MET A 1 3.73 12.88 18.39
C MET A 1 2.62 12.34 17.50
N THR A 2 2.88 12.15 16.22
CA THR A 2 1.91 11.61 15.27
C THR A 2 1.72 10.12 15.59
N ASP A 3 0.56 9.76 16.14
CA ASP A 3 0.26 8.36 16.42
C ASP A 3 -0.04 7.64 15.11
N PHE A 4 0.82 6.71 14.72
CA PHE A 4 0.66 5.93 13.50
C PHE A 4 -0.33 4.79 13.73
N THR A 5 -1.36 4.73 12.90
CA THR A 5 -2.32 3.61 12.90
C THR A 5 -1.64 2.31 12.47
N ARG A 6 -2.33 1.18 12.66
CA ARG A 6 -1.83 -0.13 12.20
C ARG A 6 -1.56 -0.17 10.70
N GLN A 7 -2.35 0.56 9.90
CA GLN A 7 -2.20 0.64 8.45
C GLN A 7 -0.97 1.47 8.06
N ASP A 8 -0.75 2.60 8.73
CA ASP A 8 0.43 3.44 8.52
C ASP A 8 1.71 2.65 8.79
N LYS A 9 1.73 1.85 9.87
CA LYS A 9 2.87 0.97 10.20
C LYS A 9 3.12 -0.10 9.14
N GLN A 10 2.07 -0.64 8.52
CA GLN A 10 2.20 -1.59 7.41
C GLN A 10 2.77 -0.93 6.15
N LEU A 11 2.29 0.27 5.81
CA LEU A 11 2.79 1.02 4.65
C LEU A 11 4.27 1.41 4.84
N ILE A 12 4.64 1.94 6.02
CA ILE A 12 6.03 2.25 6.36
C ILE A 12 6.90 0.99 6.23
N LYS A 13 6.45 -0.15 6.79
CA LYS A 13 7.19 -1.43 6.69
C LYS A 13 7.36 -1.89 5.24
N HIS A 14 6.35 -1.71 4.40
CA HIS A 14 6.43 -2.02 2.98
C HIS A 14 7.48 -1.16 2.27
N VAL A 15 7.45 0.15 2.48
CA VAL A 15 8.45 1.07 1.91
C VAL A 15 9.86 0.78 2.44
N MET A 16 10.00 0.41 3.72
CA MET A 16 11.29 -0.02 4.26
C MET A 16 11.81 -1.29 3.58
N GLN A 17 10.95 -2.30 3.41
CA GLN A 17 11.34 -3.60 2.86
C GLN A 17 11.68 -3.54 1.36
N PHE A 18 10.88 -2.82 0.57
CA PHE A 18 11.06 -2.73 -0.89
C PHE A 18 11.95 -1.54 -1.31
N GLY A 19 11.99 -0.48 -0.51
CA GLY A 19 12.81 0.70 -0.78
C GLY A 19 14.21 0.64 -0.17
N GLY A 20 14.50 -0.31 0.73
CA GLY A 20 15.80 -0.39 1.41
C GLY A 20 16.11 0.83 2.27
N LYS A 21 15.08 1.48 2.83
CA LYS A 21 15.21 2.75 3.56
C LYS A 21 14.98 2.55 5.07
N SER A 22 15.62 3.39 5.87
CA SER A 22 15.32 3.51 7.30
C SER A 22 13.91 4.03 7.53
N LYS A 23 13.36 3.80 8.74
CA LYS A 23 11.99 4.19 9.10
C LYS A 23 11.71 5.67 8.84
N GLU A 24 12.64 6.55 9.20
CA GLU A 24 12.53 8.00 9.00
C GLU A 24 12.51 8.36 7.51
N ALA A 25 13.44 7.82 6.73
CA ALA A 25 13.48 8.02 5.29
C ALA A 25 12.24 7.46 4.56
N ALA A 26 11.64 6.37 5.06
CA ALA A 26 10.38 5.85 4.54
C ALA A 26 9.20 6.80 4.84
N ILE A 27 9.14 7.38 6.04
CA ILE A 27 8.13 8.39 6.42
C ILE A 27 8.28 9.65 5.57
N GLU A 28 9.51 10.11 5.37
CA GLU A 28 9.81 11.29 4.56
C GLU A 28 9.45 11.06 3.09
N TYR A 29 9.77 9.88 2.55
CA TYR A 29 9.34 9.47 1.21
C TYR A 29 7.82 9.47 1.08
N LEU A 30 7.10 8.92 2.05
CA LEU A 30 5.63 8.91 2.03
C LEU A 30 5.04 10.31 2.14
N ASN A 31 5.62 11.19 2.97
CA ASN A 31 5.19 12.59 3.07
C ASN A 31 5.44 13.36 1.76
N HIS A 32 6.56 13.09 1.10
CA HIS A 32 6.94 13.79 -0.14
C HIS A 32 6.15 13.30 -1.36
N TYR A 33 5.90 12.00 -1.47
CA TYR A 33 5.33 11.39 -2.69
C TYR A 33 3.89 10.92 -2.53
N CYS A 34 3.44 10.57 -1.33
CA CYS A 34 2.10 10.01 -1.10
C CYS A 34 1.11 10.98 -0.45
N GLY A 35 1.51 12.23 -0.18
CA GLY A 35 0.64 13.27 0.34
C GLY A 35 -0.06 12.82 1.63
N ASN A 36 -1.37 12.61 1.59
CA ASN A 36 -2.17 12.18 2.74
C ASN A 36 -2.21 10.65 2.89
N TRP A 37 -1.03 10.05 3.10
CA TRP A 37 -0.89 8.60 3.27
C TRP A 37 -1.31 8.12 4.68
N GLN A 38 -1.36 9.03 5.66
CA GLN A 38 -1.74 8.72 7.03
C GLN A 38 -3.24 8.44 7.12
N GLY A 39 -3.62 7.25 7.58
CA GLY A 39 -5.02 6.81 7.69
C GLY A 39 -5.68 6.44 6.36
N THR A 40 -4.94 6.49 5.24
CA THR A 40 -5.45 6.00 3.95
C THR A 40 -5.38 4.46 3.96
N PRO A 41 -6.52 3.76 3.81
CA PRO A 41 -6.50 2.31 3.76
C PRO A 41 -5.69 1.88 2.54
N LEU A 42 -4.65 1.08 2.79
CA LEU A 42 -3.93 0.35 1.73
C LEU A 42 -4.99 -0.27 0.81
N PRO A 43 -5.00 0.04 -0.49
CA PRO A 43 -5.96 -0.55 -1.40
C PRO A 43 -5.77 -2.05 -1.31
N LYS A 44 -6.70 -2.74 -0.66
CA LYS A 44 -6.75 -4.19 -0.68
C LYS A 44 -6.85 -4.53 -2.15
N ALA A 45 -5.83 -5.16 -2.71
CA ALA A 45 -5.90 -5.67 -4.06
C ALA A 45 -7.21 -6.43 -4.15
N LYS A 46 -8.20 -5.89 -4.86
CA LYS A 46 -9.39 -6.65 -5.21
C LYS A 46 -8.81 -7.80 -5.99
N ARG A 47 -8.86 -9.02 -5.43
CA ARG A 47 -8.59 -10.24 -6.18
C ARG A 47 -9.43 -10.08 -7.43
N ILE A 48 -8.78 -9.84 -8.57
CA ILE A 48 -9.45 -9.86 -9.85
C ILE A 48 -10.01 -11.28 -9.88
N GLN A 49 -11.32 -11.42 -9.72
CA GLN A 49 -11.95 -12.70 -9.99
C GLN A 49 -11.67 -12.92 -11.46
N SER A 50 -10.76 -13.85 -11.76
CA SER A 50 -10.53 -14.31 -13.12
C SER A 50 -11.91 -14.62 -13.69
N ARG A 51 -12.35 -13.81 -14.64
CA ARG A 51 -13.56 -14.10 -15.40
C ARG A 51 -13.18 -15.34 -16.19
N ALA A 52 -13.63 -16.51 -15.73
CA ALA A 52 -13.58 -17.71 -16.54
C ALA A 52 -14.30 -17.35 -17.84
N THR A 53 -13.54 -17.28 -18.93
CA THR A 53 -14.10 -17.23 -20.28
C THR A 53 -14.76 -18.59 -20.46
N ASP A 54 -16.07 -18.62 -20.21
CA ASP A 54 -16.92 -19.75 -20.56
C ASP A 54 -16.96 -19.79 -22.09
N THR A 55 -16.40 -20.87 -22.62
CA THR A 55 -16.54 -21.28 -24.01
C THR A 55 -18.00 -21.66 -24.25
N ASP A 56 -18.69 -20.98 -25.15
CA ASP A 56 -19.68 -21.51 -26.11
C ASP A 56 -20.37 -20.33 -26.82
N ASP A 57 -20.19 -20.21 -28.15
CA ASP A 57 -21.30 -20.15 -29.13
C ASP A 57 -20.73 -19.99 -30.56
N GLU A 58 -21.12 -20.93 -31.41
CA GLU A 58 -21.05 -21.05 -32.89
C GLU A 58 -19.72 -21.40 -33.62
#